data_AF-K1Q752-F1
#
_entry.id   AF-K1Q752-F1
#
_cell.length_a   1.000
_cell.length_b   1.000
_cell.length_c   1.000
_cell.angle_alpha   90.00
_cell.angle_beta   90.00
_cell.angle_gamma   90.00
#
_symmetry.space_group_name_H-M   'P 1'
#
loop_
_entity.id
_entity.type
_entity.pdbx_description
1 polymer ?
#
loop_
_entity_poly.entity_id
_entity_poly.type
_entity_poly.pdbx_seq_one_letter_code
_entity_poly.pdbx_strand_id
1 'polypeptide(L)'
;MPQTENARLVTGIVANSSGVSVAGKSVKSDNIHSAADKFIRYLTKFKNVCLIAHNGRRFDFPVLVSTFKNTQKDTQLSIVVTGCVDSLAMFKKCFKNQDSYKQESLYRSLFNETYGAHNAVDDVKALGKLVQHALLSQIDTLSFTFPLKAVIQQLIYNGEKARNYNSFATLVQNAVLSKCMAGKIAGSGLTLGHLKAIKNRDGEDGLRNTFLVKTEGQSRPGTNQRGLAWGESSRHTAHYLGAGLAPDRHGGSVQVLNSNNGDVNTEDNDMGQHSTLQLSKDRQEEDNSETK
;
A
#
# COMPACT_ATOMS: atom_id res chain seq x y z
N MET A 1 8.32 2.55 -16.43
CA MET A 1 6.85 2.41 -16.58
C MET A 1 6.34 3.69 -17.20
N PRO A 2 5.61 3.65 -18.32
CA PRO A 2 4.92 4.84 -18.81
C PRO A 2 3.91 5.33 -17.77
N GLN A 3 3.76 6.65 -17.65
CA GLN A 3 2.78 7.27 -16.75
C GLN A 3 1.36 6.90 -17.21
N THR A 4 0.48 6.52 -16.29
CA THR A 4 -0.91 6.22 -16.63
C THR A 4 -1.67 7.50 -16.99
N GLU A 5 -2.64 7.40 -17.90
CA GLU A 5 -3.45 8.56 -18.33
C GLU A 5 -4.16 9.23 -17.15
N ASN A 6 -4.72 8.44 -16.24
CA ASN A 6 -5.34 8.98 -15.01
C ASN A 6 -4.35 9.77 -14.14
N ALA A 7 -3.10 9.32 -14.01
CA ALA A 7 -2.10 10.08 -13.25
C ALA A 7 -1.75 11.41 -13.93
N ARG A 8 -1.74 11.46 -15.27
CA ARG A 8 -1.54 12.69 -16.05
C ARG A 8 -2.70 13.66 -15.86
N LEU A 9 -3.94 13.17 -15.93
CA LEU A 9 -5.15 14.00 -15.76
C LEU A 9 -5.24 14.62 -14.37
N VAL A 10 -4.92 13.84 -13.33
CA VAL A 10 -5.05 14.27 -11.94
C VAL A 10 -3.96 15.26 -11.53
N THR A 11 -2.71 15.05 -11.96
CA THR A 11 -1.58 15.87 -11.53
C THR A 11 -1.18 16.96 -12.53
N GLY A 12 -1.63 16.85 -13.78
CA GLY A 12 -1.15 17.67 -14.89
C GLY A 12 0.32 17.42 -15.25
N ILE A 13 0.99 16.44 -14.64
CA ILE A 13 2.41 16.15 -14.88
C ILE A 13 2.55 15.28 -16.12
N VAL A 14 3.49 15.61 -16.99
CA VAL A 14 3.92 14.75 -18.10
C VAL A 14 5.44 14.64 -18.06
N ALA A 15 5.95 13.42 -17.91
CA ALA A 15 7.38 13.10 -17.97
C ALA A 15 7.69 12.27 -19.22
N ASN A 16 8.60 12.75 -20.07
CA ASN A 16 9.05 12.07 -21.28
C ASN A 16 10.56 12.27 -21.50
N SER A 17 11.09 11.80 -22.62
CA SER A 17 12.51 11.93 -22.96
C SER A 17 12.98 13.38 -23.10
N SER A 18 12.08 14.33 -23.36
CA SER A 18 12.37 15.76 -23.48
C SER A 18 12.31 16.53 -22.15
N GLY A 19 11.90 15.89 -21.06
CA GLY A 19 11.84 16.48 -19.72
C GLY A 19 10.50 16.29 -19.03
N VAL A 20 10.23 17.16 -18.04
CA VAL A 20 9.00 17.16 -17.25
C VAL A 20 8.24 18.45 -17.50
N SER A 21 6.91 18.35 -17.66
CA SER A 21 6.03 19.51 -17.71
C SER A 21 4.88 19.37 -16.71
N VAL A 22 4.35 20.50 -16.25
CA VAL A 22 3.19 20.59 -15.34
C VAL A 22 2.17 21.52 -15.97
N ALA A 23 0.96 21.02 -16.23
CA ALA A 23 -0.10 21.75 -16.92
C ALA A 23 0.39 22.42 -18.23
N GLY A 24 1.18 21.67 -19.02
CA GLY A 24 1.74 22.12 -20.29
C GLY A 24 2.97 23.02 -20.19
N LYS A 25 3.39 23.45 -19.00
CA LYS A 25 4.59 24.27 -18.80
C LYS A 25 5.79 23.39 -18.46
N SER A 26 6.87 23.53 -19.24
CA SER A 26 8.13 22.84 -18.94
C SER A 26 8.67 23.28 -17.59
N VAL A 27 9.11 22.33 -16.76
CA VAL A 27 9.66 22.60 -15.43
C VAL A 27 11.07 22.02 -15.33
N LYS A 28 11.91 22.70 -14.54
CA LYS A 28 13.22 22.16 -14.20
C LYS A 28 13.05 20.89 -13.36
N SER A 29 13.62 19.79 -13.83
CA SER A 29 13.60 18.50 -13.15
C SER A 29 15.00 17.95 -12.94
N ASP A 30 15.20 17.22 -11.85
CA ASP A 30 16.40 16.41 -11.65
C ASP A 30 16.15 14.97 -12.09
N ASN A 31 17.21 14.25 -12.45
CA ASN A 31 17.11 12.80 -12.58
C ASN A 31 16.88 12.14 -11.21
N ILE A 32 16.33 10.92 -11.22
CA ILE A 32 15.91 10.24 -10.00
C ILE A 32 17.06 9.97 -9.00
N HIS A 33 18.28 9.74 -9.48
CA HIS A 33 19.45 9.54 -8.61
C HIS A 33 19.80 10.82 -7.87
N SER A 34 19.87 11.95 -8.59
CA SER A 34 20.16 13.26 -8.00
C SER A 34 19.05 13.70 -7.04
N ALA A 35 17.78 13.46 -7.39
CA ALA A 35 16.66 13.73 -6.51
C ALA A 35 16.73 12.90 -5.21
N ALA A 36 17.05 11.60 -5.30
CA ALA A 36 17.24 10.74 -4.15
C ALA A 36 18.39 11.22 -3.23
N ASP A 37 19.52 11.63 -3.82
CA ASP A 37 20.65 12.19 -3.07
C ASP A 37 20.28 13.49 -2.35
N LYS A 38 19.58 14.40 -3.04
CA LYS A 38 19.11 15.66 -2.44
C LYS A 38 18.12 15.39 -1.31
N PHE A 39 17.24 14.41 -1.46
CA PHE A 39 16.28 14.03 -0.42
C PHE A 39 16.97 13.47 0.82
N ILE A 40 17.90 12.51 0.69
CA ILE A 40 18.68 12.02 1.83
C ILE A 40 19.42 13.16 2.51
N ARG A 41 20.10 14.01 1.73
CA ARG A 41 20.87 15.16 2.26
C ARG A 41 19.99 16.19 2.98
N TYR A 42 18.71 16.30 2.58
CA TYR A 42 17.73 17.09 3.30
C TYR A 42 17.36 16.44 4.63
N LEU A 43 17.05 15.13 4.63
CA LEU A 43 16.67 14.39 5.83
C LEU A 43 17.78 14.34 6.89
N THR A 44 19.06 14.26 6.48
CA THR A 44 20.21 14.26 7.41
C THR A 44 20.36 15.54 8.23
N LYS A 45 19.63 16.61 7.88
CA LYS A 45 19.59 17.85 8.68
C LYS A 45 18.81 17.69 9.99
N PHE A 46 18.01 16.63 10.11
CA PHE A 46 17.15 16.37 11.25
C PHE A 46 17.62 15.15 12.01
N LYS A 47 17.42 15.15 13.33
CA LYS A 47 17.61 13.97 14.19
C LYS A 47 16.28 13.22 14.29
N ASN A 48 16.32 11.88 14.29
CA ASN A 48 15.14 11.01 14.47
C ASN A 48 14.01 11.28 13.46
N VAL A 49 14.27 11.07 12.16
CA VAL A 49 13.29 11.36 11.11
C VAL A 49 12.15 10.34 11.10
N CYS A 50 10.93 10.80 11.36
CA CYS A 50 9.70 10.05 11.12
C CYS A 50 8.95 10.62 9.92
N LEU A 51 8.68 9.79 8.91
CA LEU A 51 7.94 10.21 7.71
C LEU A 51 6.44 10.00 7.92
N ILE A 52 5.63 11.03 7.63
CA ILE A 52 4.18 10.96 7.73
C ILE A 52 3.60 11.11 6.33
N ALA A 53 2.73 10.17 5.94
CA ALA A 53 1.99 10.25 4.69
C ALA A 53 0.56 9.76 4.89
N HIS A 54 -0.37 10.34 4.13
CA HIS A 54 -1.79 10.00 4.22
C HIS A 54 -2.11 8.80 3.33
N ASN A 55 -2.55 7.68 3.92
CA ASN A 55 -2.64 6.38 3.25
C ASN A 55 -1.26 5.89 2.74
N GLY A 56 -0.19 6.35 3.41
CA GLY A 56 1.18 6.15 2.98
C GLY A 56 1.60 4.68 2.92
N ARG A 57 1.03 3.80 3.76
CA ARG A 57 1.37 2.37 3.77
C ARG A 57 0.96 1.67 2.47
N ARG A 58 -0.07 2.19 1.80
CA ARG A 58 -0.57 1.65 0.53
C ARG A 58 0.03 2.34 -0.70
N PHE A 59 0.61 3.53 -0.55
CA PHE A 59 1.04 4.35 -1.69
C PHE A 59 2.43 4.94 -1.51
N ASP A 60 2.58 6.02 -0.75
CA ASP A 60 3.81 6.82 -0.69
C ASP A 60 5.02 6.02 -0.24
N PHE A 61 4.90 5.23 0.83
CA PHE A 61 6.04 4.49 1.37
C PHE A 61 6.49 3.35 0.44
N PRO A 62 5.59 2.52 -0.14
CA PRO A 62 5.97 1.60 -1.22
C PRO A 62 6.70 2.26 -2.38
N VAL A 63 6.20 3.40 -2.88
CA VAL A 63 6.82 4.15 -4.00
C VAL A 63 8.19 4.68 -3.61
N LEU A 64 8.31 5.26 -2.41
CA LEU A 64 9.56 5.76 -1.86
C LEU A 64 10.60 4.64 -1.75
N VAL A 65 10.27 3.55 -1.03
CA VAL A 65 11.19 2.43 -0.83
C VAL A 65 11.60 1.82 -2.16
N SER A 66 10.68 1.60 -3.10
CA SER A 66 11.03 1.09 -4.43
C SER A 66 11.97 2.03 -5.18
N THR A 67 11.77 3.34 -5.08
CA THR A 67 12.67 4.35 -5.69
C THR A 67 14.07 4.25 -5.10
N PHE A 68 14.18 4.14 -3.78
CA PHE A 68 15.47 4.07 -3.10
C PHE A 68 16.19 2.72 -3.33
N LYS A 69 15.45 1.62 -3.46
CA LYS A 69 16.02 0.33 -3.88
C LYS A 69 16.55 0.40 -5.31
N ASN A 70 15.77 0.95 -6.24
CA ASN A 70 16.18 1.07 -7.65
C ASN A 70 17.36 2.03 -7.86
N THR A 71 17.55 3.00 -6.96
CA THR A 71 18.70 3.90 -6.98
C THR A 71 19.86 3.45 -6.09
N GLN A 72 19.77 2.23 -5.51
CA GLN A 72 20.76 1.61 -4.61
C GLN A 72 21.12 2.48 -3.38
N LYS A 73 20.10 3.14 -2.81
CA LYS A 73 20.23 4.08 -1.67
C LYS A 73 19.32 3.70 -0.50
N ASP A 74 18.70 2.53 -0.52
CA ASP A 74 17.80 2.05 0.52
C ASP A 74 18.48 1.87 1.88
N THR A 75 19.76 1.47 1.92
CA THR A 75 20.55 1.45 3.15
C THR A 75 20.70 2.84 3.76
N GLN A 76 21.03 3.85 2.94
CA GLN A 76 21.19 5.23 3.40
C GLN A 76 19.86 5.80 3.91
N LEU A 77 18.75 5.53 3.19
CA LEU A 77 17.42 5.92 3.64
C LEU A 77 17.07 5.28 4.99
N SER A 78 17.38 3.99 5.16
CA SER A 78 17.08 3.23 6.39
C SER A 78 17.88 3.70 7.61
N ILE A 79 19.06 4.29 7.39
CA ILE A 79 19.86 4.89 8.47
C ILE A 79 19.23 6.20 8.97
N VAL A 80 18.68 7.00 8.05
CA VAL A 80 18.18 8.34 8.39
C VAL A 80 16.74 8.30 8.90
N VAL A 81 15.88 7.45 8.32
CA VAL A 81 14.45 7.35 8.67
C VAL A 81 14.25 6.34 9.80
N THR A 82 13.87 6.84 10.96
CA THR A 82 13.64 6.04 12.17
C THR A 82 12.22 5.47 12.25
N GLY A 83 11.26 6.05 11.53
CA GLY A 83 9.87 5.61 11.55
C GLY A 83 9.02 6.15 10.40
N CYS A 84 7.84 5.56 10.25
CA CYS A 84 6.81 5.99 9.32
C CYS A 84 5.45 5.99 10.02
N VAL A 85 4.58 6.94 9.67
CA VAL A 85 3.20 7.02 10.17
C VAL A 85 2.26 7.09 8.98
N ASP A 86 1.25 6.22 8.99
CA ASP A 86 0.11 6.35 8.09
C ASP A 86 -0.97 7.20 8.77
N SER A 87 -1.10 8.45 8.32
CA SER A 87 -2.00 9.40 8.99
C SER A 87 -3.48 9.02 8.84
N LEU A 88 -3.85 8.14 7.92
CA LEU A 88 -5.25 7.72 7.76
C LEU A 88 -5.76 6.99 9.01
N ALA A 89 -4.96 6.07 9.57
CA ALA A 89 -5.33 5.36 10.80
C ALA A 89 -5.37 6.31 12.00
N MET A 90 -4.42 7.25 12.06
CA MET A 90 -4.35 8.28 13.09
C MET A 90 -5.59 9.18 13.07
N PHE A 91 -5.97 9.68 11.89
CA PHE A 91 -7.12 10.54 11.71
C PHE A 91 -8.44 9.84 11.99
N LYS A 92 -8.58 8.55 11.63
CA LYS A 92 -9.77 7.75 12.01
C LYS A 92 -9.97 7.60 13.51
N LYS A 93 -8.87 7.55 14.28
CA LYS A 93 -8.95 7.50 15.74
C LYS A 93 -9.26 8.88 16.33
N CYS A 94 -8.65 9.92 15.76
CA CYS A 94 -8.76 11.30 16.24
C CYS A 94 -10.10 11.96 15.92
N PHE A 95 -10.48 11.94 14.64
CA PHE A 95 -11.62 12.67 14.11
C PHE A 95 -12.74 11.69 13.84
N LYS A 96 -13.52 11.34 14.87
CA LYS A 96 -14.64 10.39 14.71
C LYS A 96 -15.75 11.00 13.84
N ASN A 97 -16.58 10.12 13.27
CA ASN A 97 -17.81 10.47 12.56
C ASN A 97 -17.62 11.42 11.36
N GLN A 98 -16.53 11.25 10.61
CA GLN A 98 -16.33 11.97 9.35
C GLN A 98 -16.91 11.15 8.19
N ASP A 99 -17.59 11.82 7.26
CA ASP A 99 -18.18 11.21 6.06
C ASP A 99 -17.12 10.60 5.13
N SER A 100 -15.94 11.22 5.10
CA SER A 100 -14.80 10.79 4.29
C SER A 100 -13.49 11.10 4.99
N TYR A 101 -12.54 10.19 4.86
CA TYR A 101 -11.16 10.39 5.31
C TYR A 101 -10.19 10.57 4.15
N LYS A 102 -10.66 10.86 2.93
CA LYS A 102 -9.77 11.40 1.90
C LYS A 102 -9.21 12.72 2.40
N GLN A 103 -7.93 12.99 2.22
CA GLN A 103 -7.26 14.17 2.76
C GLN A 103 -8.01 15.47 2.46
N GLU A 104 -8.38 15.70 1.19
CA GLU A 104 -9.13 16.89 0.76
C GLU A 104 -10.50 17.00 1.46
N SER A 105 -11.27 15.91 1.50
CA SER A 105 -12.59 15.90 2.14
C SER A 105 -12.49 16.17 3.64
N LEU A 106 -11.51 15.56 4.30
CA LEU A 106 -11.26 15.72 5.72
C LEU A 106 -10.80 17.15 6.05
N TYR A 107 -9.87 17.69 5.25
CA TYR A 107 -9.38 19.07 5.38
C TYR A 107 -10.54 20.07 5.27
N ARG A 108 -11.40 19.90 4.26
CA ARG A 108 -12.58 20.74 4.07
C ARG A 108 -13.57 20.64 5.22
N SER A 109 -13.84 19.43 5.70
CA SER A 109 -14.75 19.20 6.84
C SER A 109 -14.26 19.91 8.11
N LEU A 110 -12.96 19.81 8.42
CA LEU A 110 -12.41 20.31 9.68
C LEU A 110 -12.09 21.81 9.68
N PHE A 111 -11.71 22.38 8.53
CA PHE A 111 -11.26 23.77 8.45
C PHE A 111 -12.17 24.67 7.63
N ASN A 112 -13.20 24.13 6.97
CA ASN A 112 -14.04 24.84 6.02
C ASN A 112 -13.24 25.57 4.91
N GLU A 113 -12.14 24.94 4.49
CA GLU A 113 -11.20 25.47 3.49
C GLU A 113 -10.93 24.41 2.41
N THR A 114 -10.52 24.84 1.23
CA THR A 114 -10.00 23.95 0.18
C THR A 114 -8.55 24.31 -0.13
N TYR A 115 -7.82 23.39 -0.75
CA TYR A 115 -6.44 23.62 -1.18
C TYR A 115 -6.21 23.03 -2.58
N GLY A 116 -5.08 23.35 -3.21
CA GLY A 116 -4.68 22.78 -4.51
C GLY A 116 -4.33 21.30 -4.40
N ALA A 117 -5.33 20.43 -4.28
CA ALA A 117 -5.15 18.98 -4.23
C ALA A 117 -4.40 18.50 -5.48
N HIS A 118 -3.61 17.43 -5.33
CA HIS A 118 -2.76 16.85 -6.37
C HIS A 118 -1.50 17.69 -6.71
N ASN A 119 -1.25 18.76 -5.95
CA ASN A 119 0.06 19.37 -5.84
C ASN A 119 0.76 18.85 -4.57
N ALA A 120 1.91 18.20 -4.73
CA ALA A 120 2.62 17.59 -3.59
C ALA A 120 2.98 18.57 -2.46
N VAL A 121 3.27 19.84 -2.77
CA VAL A 121 3.60 20.85 -1.76
C VAL A 121 2.34 21.25 -0.98
N ASP A 122 1.24 21.47 -1.67
CA ASP A 122 -0.02 21.85 -1.01
C ASP A 122 -0.64 20.67 -0.25
N ASP A 123 -0.52 19.44 -0.77
CA ASP A 123 -0.89 18.22 -0.07
C ASP A 123 -0.10 18.06 1.25
N VAL A 124 1.21 18.33 1.25
CA VAL A 124 2.04 18.24 2.48
C VAL A 124 1.71 19.36 3.47
N LYS A 125 1.40 20.58 3.00
CA LYS A 125 0.95 21.67 3.89
C LYS A 125 -0.40 21.35 4.54
N ALA A 126 -1.36 20.88 3.75
CA ALA A 126 -2.67 20.46 4.24
C ALA A 126 -2.55 19.31 5.24
N LEU A 127 -1.70 18.31 4.94
CA LEU A 127 -1.39 17.23 5.86
C LEU A 127 -0.76 17.75 7.15
N GLY A 128 0.17 18.71 7.08
CA GLY A 128 0.78 19.34 8.25
C GLY A 128 -0.24 19.99 9.19
N LYS A 129 -1.21 20.75 8.64
CA LYS A 129 -2.29 21.37 9.41
C LYS A 129 -3.20 20.31 10.06
N LEU A 130 -3.55 19.24 9.33
CA LEU A 130 -4.33 18.12 9.87
C LEU A 130 -3.60 17.38 11.01
N VAL A 131 -2.30 17.10 10.85
CA VAL A 131 -1.47 16.48 11.88
C VAL A 131 -1.40 17.37 13.12
N GLN A 132 -1.18 18.68 12.94
CA GLN A 132 -1.15 19.61 14.07
C GLN A 132 -2.50 19.65 14.81
N HIS A 133 -3.62 19.64 14.09
CA HIS A 133 -4.95 19.57 14.70
C HIS A 133 -5.17 18.25 15.46
N ALA A 134 -4.64 17.12 14.94
CA ALA A 134 -4.70 15.83 15.63
C ALA A 134 -3.85 15.79 16.91
N LEU A 135 -2.66 16.41 16.88
CA LEU A 135 -1.78 16.51 18.04
C LEU A 135 -2.39 17.35 19.17
N LEU A 136 -3.07 18.46 18.81
CA LEU A 136 -3.83 19.27 19.79
C LEU A 136 -4.97 18.47 20.44
N SER A 137 -5.45 17.42 19.77
CA SER A 137 -6.46 16.48 20.30
C SER A 137 -5.84 15.36 21.17
N GLN A 138 -4.57 15.51 21.59
CA GLN A 138 -3.84 14.60 22.49
C GLN A 138 -3.70 13.15 22.01
N ILE A 139 -3.62 12.94 20.69
CA ILE A 139 -3.32 11.62 20.12
C ILE A 139 -1.84 11.29 20.31
N ASP A 140 -1.56 10.11 20.88
CA ASP A 140 -0.22 9.53 20.85
C ASP A 140 0.13 9.06 19.43
N THR A 141 0.95 9.85 18.74
CA THR A 141 1.42 9.58 17.38
C THR A 141 2.38 8.38 17.35
N LEU A 142 3.06 8.07 18.46
CA LEU A 142 3.97 6.92 18.52
C LEU A 142 3.22 5.60 18.35
N SER A 143 1.99 5.52 18.86
CA SER A 143 1.11 4.36 18.67
C SER A 143 0.75 4.05 17.20
N PHE A 144 0.99 4.98 16.28
CA PHE A 144 0.77 4.81 14.83
C PHE A 144 2.07 4.66 14.03
N THR A 145 3.20 4.72 14.71
CA THR A 145 4.52 4.62 14.06
C THR A 145 4.85 3.16 13.79
N PHE A 146 5.39 2.91 12.60
CA PHE A 146 5.93 1.61 12.22
C PHE A 146 7.31 1.79 11.55
N PRO A 147 8.20 0.79 11.63
CA PRO A 147 9.54 0.91 11.06
C PRO A 147 9.50 0.88 9.52
N LEU A 148 10.39 1.62 8.87
CA LEU A 148 10.56 1.58 7.40
C LEU A 148 10.81 0.15 6.88
N LYS A 149 11.50 -0.68 7.68
CA LYS A 149 11.74 -2.10 7.40
C LYS A 149 10.44 -2.88 7.17
N ALA A 150 9.34 -2.53 7.82
CA ALA A 150 8.05 -3.18 7.60
C ALA A 150 7.53 -2.96 6.17
N VAL A 151 7.82 -1.79 5.56
CA VAL A 151 7.49 -1.50 4.16
C VAL A 151 8.35 -2.35 3.22
N ILE A 152 9.65 -2.44 3.51
CA ILE A 152 10.59 -3.28 2.75
C ILE A 152 10.12 -4.74 2.75
N GLN A 153 9.77 -5.28 3.93
CA GLN A 153 9.25 -6.63 4.08
C GLN A 153 7.93 -6.83 3.32
N GLN A 154 7.03 -5.85 3.35
CA GLN A 154 5.78 -5.91 2.60
C GLN A 154 6.00 -5.99 1.07
N LEU A 155 6.97 -5.22 0.55
CA LEU A 155 7.32 -5.27 -0.87
C LEU A 155 7.91 -6.63 -1.28
N ILE A 156 8.79 -7.19 -0.45
CA ILE A 156 9.34 -8.54 -0.67
C ILE A 156 8.22 -9.56 -0.69
N TYR A 157 7.37 -9.55 0.33
CA TYR A 157 6.22 -10.45 0.44
C TYR A 157 5.29 -10.36 -0.78
N ASN A 158 4.97 -9.15 -1.25
CA ASN A 158 4.13 -8.96 -2.43
C ASN A 158 4.80 -9.49 -3.70
N GLY A 159 6.11 -9.30 -3.83
CA GLY A 159 6.90 -9.84 -4.94
C GLY A 159 6.94 -11.37 -4.95
N GLU A 160 7.18 -12.00 -3.79
CA GLU A 160 7.12 -13.45 -3.63
C GLU A 160 5.71 -13.98 -3.94
N LYS A 161 4.68 -13.31 -3.42
CA LYS A 161 3.29 -13.68 -3.68
C LYS A 161 3.01 -13.70 -5.17
N ALA A 162 3.36 -12.63 -5.89
CA ALA A 162 3.15 -12.55 -7.32
C ALA A 162 3.88 -13.67 -8.10
N ARG A 163 5.11 -14.00 -7.71
CA ARG A 163 5.92 -15.05 -8.37
C ARG A 163 5.42 -16.46 -8.08
N ASN A 164 5.00 -16.72 -6.85
CA ASN A 164 4.76 -18.09 -6.37
C ASN A 164 3.27 -18.50 -6.41
N TYR A 165 2.33 -17.55 -6.49
CA TYR A 165 0.89 -17.83 -6.37
C TYR A 165 0.39 -18.88 -7.36
N ASN A 166 0.81 -18.79 -8.62
CA ASN A 166 0.35 -19.68 -9.67
C ASN A 166 0.72 -21.15 -9.42
N SER A 167 1.74 -21.43 -8.59
CA SER A 167 2.06 -22.81 -8.20
C SER A 167 0.94 -23.48 -7.39
N PHE A 168 0.01 -22.71 -6.83
CA PHE A 168 -1.15 -23.19 -6.07
C PHE A 168 -2.46 -23.14 -6.85
N ALA A 169 -2.47 -22.72 -8.12
CA ALA A 169 -3.69 -22.49 -8.89
C ALA A 169 -4.63 -23.71 -8.90
N THR A 170 -4.11 -24.91 -9.12
CA THR A 170 -4.89 -26.16 -9.10
C THR A 170 -5.48 -26.47 -7.73
N LEU A 171 -4.75 -26.20 -6.64
CA LEU A 171 -5.26 -26.41 -5.28
C LEU A 171 -6.37 -25.42 -4.93
N VAL A 172 -6.28 -24.20 -5.46
CA VAL A 172 -7.32 -23.18 -5.32
C VAL A 172 -8.56 -23.54 -6.14
N GLN A 173 -8.36 -23.99 -7.39
CA GLN A 173 -9.44 -24.41 -8.28
C GLN A 173 -10.23 -25.59 -7.71
N ASN A 174 -9.54 -26.53 -7.06
CA ASN A 174 -10.15 -27.70 -6.43
C ASN A 174 -10.63 -27.44 -4.99
N ALA A 175 -10.70 -26.18 -4.56
CA ALA A 175 -11.13 -25.77 -3.22
C ALA A 175 -10.36 -26.41 -2.05
N VAL A 176 -9.15 -26.95 -2.30
CA VAL A 176 -8.26 -27.47 -1.26
C VAL A 176 -7.64 -26.33 -0.46
N LEU A 177 -7.33 -25.21 -1.13
CA LEU A 177 -6.83 -23.99 -0.51
C LEU A 177 -7.69 -22.80 -0.91
N SER A 178 -8.02 -21.93 0.05
CA SER A 178 -8.63 -20.65 -0.30
C SER A 178 -7.62 -19.74 -1.03
N LYS A 179 -8.13 -18.82 -1.87
CA LYS A 179 -7.30 -17.80 -2.54
C LYS A 179 -6.44 -17.01 -1.55
N CYS A 180 -7.01 -16.69 -0.38
CA CYS A 180 -6.31 -15.99 0.69
C CYS A 180 -5.15 -16.83 1.24
N MET A 181 -5.39 -18.13 1.49
CA MET A 181 -4.37 -19.02 2.03
C MET A 181 -3.22 -19.25 1.06
N ALA A 182 -3.53 -19.54 -0.20
CA ALA A 182 -2.54 -19.62 -1.27
C ALA A 182 -1.71 -18.33 -1.37
N GLY A 183 -2.36 -17.18 -1.18
CA GLY A 183 -1.69 -15.87 -1.13
C GLY A 183 -0.70 -15.74 0.02
N LYS A 184 -1.05 -16.23 1.21
CA LYS A 184 -0.18 -16.22 2.40
C LYS A 184 1.06 -17.08 2.21
N ILE A 185 0.86 -18.31 1.72
CA ILE A 185 1.93 -19.28 1.47
C ILE A 185 2.86 -18.79 0.35
N ALA A 186 2.29 -18.30 -0.75
CA ALA A 186 3.08 -17.74 -1.85
C ALA A 186 3.92 -16.53 -1.41
N GLY A 187 3.32 -15.63 -0.63
CA GLY A 187 3.99 -14.42 -0.14
C GLY A 187 5.11 -14.69 0.85
N SER A 188 5.11 -15.83 1.54
CA SER A 188 6.23 -16.25 2.37
C SER A 188 7.40 -16.87 1.59
N GLY A 189 7.34 -16.88 0.26
CA GLY A 189 8.38 -17.48 -0.60
C GLY A 189 8.18 -18.98 -0.87
N LEU A 190 7.06 -19.57 -0.46
CA LEU A 190 6.80 -20.99 -0.67
C LEU A 190 6.04 -21.25 -1.97
N THR A 191 6.43 -22.31 -2.67
CA THR A 191 5.72 -22.84 -3.83
C THR A 191 5.13 -24.22 -3.50
N LEU A 192 4.24 -24.73 -4.35
CA LEU A 192 3.77 -26.11 -4.23
C LEU A 192 4.93 -27.13 -4.31
N GLY A 193 5.98 -26.83 -5.07
CA GLY A 193 7.18 -27.66 -5.13
C GLY A 193 7.89 -27.76 -3.77
N HIS A 194 8.01 -26.64 -3.06
CA HIS A 194 8.57 -26.63 -1.69
C HIS A 194 7.72 -27.47 -0.73
N LEU A 195 6.39 -27.34 -0.79
CA LEU A 195 5.50 -28.14 0.07
C LEU A 195 5.60 -29.65 -0.22
N LYS A 196 5.68 -30.03 -1.50
CA LYS A 196 5.90 -31.43 -1.89
C LYS A 196 7.23 -31.97 -1.36
N ALA A 197 8.31 -31.19 -1.48
CA ALA A 197 9.62 -31.56 -0.95
C ALA A 197 9.61 -31.75 0.58
N ILE A 198 8.96 -30.84 1.31
CA ILE A 198 8.79 -30.94 2.76
C ILE A 198 8.00 -32.20 3.14
N LYS A 199 6.86 -32.45 2.45
CA LYS A 199 6.05 -33.65 2.68
C LYS A 199 6.84 -34.94 2.41
N ASN A 200 7.64 -34.96 1.36
CA ASN A 200 8.45 -36.13 1.03
C ASN A 200 9.55 -36.40 2.06
N ARG A 201 10.09 -35.36 2.69
CA ARG A 201 11.18 -35.46 3.68
C ARG A 201 10.65 -35.82 5.07
N ASP A 202 9.63 -35.10 5.54
CA ASP A 202 9.20 -35.10 6.96
C ASP A 202 7.71 -35.46 7.12
N GLY A 203 7.07 -35.99 6.06
CA GLY A 203 5.67 -36.35 6.09
C GLY A 203 4.73 -35.17 6.36
N GLU A 204 3.60 -35.47 6.98
CA GLU A 204 2.58 -34.47 7.33
C GLU A 204 3.06 -33.54 8.46
N ASP A 205 3.90 -34.04 9.36
CA ASP A 205 4.48 -33.25 10.45
C ASP A 205 5.37 -32.12 9.92
N GLY A 206 6.12 -32.35 8.83
CA GLY A 206 6.88 -31.30 8.15
C GLY A 206 6.01 -30.14 7.66
N LEU A 207 4.89 -30.46 7.02
CA LEU A 207 3.93 -29.47 6.54
C LEU A 207 3.28 -28.73 7.72
N ARG A 208 2.86 -29.48 8.74
CA ARG A 208 2.26 -28.94 9.95
C ARG A 208 3.20 -27.95 10.63
N ASN A 209 4.46 -28.33 10.83
CA ASN A 209 5.48 -27.47 11.42
C ASN A 209 5.70 -26.22 10.56
N THR A 210 5.76 -26.35 9.23
CA THR A 210 5.93 -25.22 8.31
C THR A 210 4.84 -24.16 8.48
N PHE A 211 3.59 -24.57 8.74
CA PHE A 211 2.47 -23.64 8.96
C PHE A 211 2.30 -23.19 10.41
N LEU A 212 2.91 -23.90 11.37
CA LEU A 212 2.79 -23.64 12.81
C LEU A 212 3.97 -22.86 13.41
N VAL A 213 5.11 -22.72 12.72
CA VAL A 213 6.25 -21.95 13.26
C VAL A 213 5.80 -20.54 13.59
N LYS A 214 5.72 -20.23 14.89
CA LYS A 214 5.49 -18.89 15.39
C LYS A 214 6.75 -18.06 15.15
N THR A 215 6.61 -16.89 14.55
CA THR A 215 7.55 -15.80 14.81
C THR A 215 7.38 -15.41 16.27
N GLU A 216 8.43 -15.53 17.09
CA GLU A 216 8.40 -15.00 18.46
C GLU A 216 8.01 -13.51 18.43
N GLY A 217 6.98 -13.13 19.19
CA GLY A 217 6.49 -11.75 19.28
C GLY A 217 5.00 -11.51 19.03
N GLN A 218 4.13 -12.52 18.91
CA GLN A 218 2.67 -12.30 18.81
C GLN A 218 1.85 -13.21 19.74
N SER A 219 1.26 -12.60 20.77
CA SER A 219 0.19 -13.17 21.58
C SER A 219 -1.08 -13.36 20.74
N ARG A 220 -1.85 -14.41 21.02
CA ARG A 220 -3.14 -14.71 20.37
C ARG A 220 -4.10 -13.51 20.48
N PRO A 221 -4.79 -13.06 19.40
CA PRO A 221 -6.04 -12.35 19.57
C PRO A 221 -7.10 -13.37 20.00
N GLY A 222 -7.66 -13.18 21.19
CA GLY A 222 -8.89 -13.83 21.59
C GLY A 222 -10.01 -13.50 20.60
N THR A 223 -10.96 -14.44 20.52
CA THR A 223 -12.24 -14.37 19.81
C THR A 223 -12.80 -12.97 19.56
N ASN A 224 -13.14 -12.71 18.29
CA ASN A 224 -14.07 -11.67 17.80
C ASN A 224 -13.86 -10.23 18.29
N GLN A 225 -12.89 -9.52 17.70
CA GLN A 225 -13.06 -8.09 17.40
C GLN A 225 -12.51 -7.78 15.99
N ARG A 226 -13.32 -7.11 15.17
CA ARG A 226 -12.90 -6.54 13.88
C ARG A 226 -11.93 -5.40 14.16
N GLY A 227 -10.69 -5.55 13.70
CA GLY A 227 -9.67 -4.49 13.73
C GLY A 227 -8.73 -4.62 14.93
N LEU A 228 -7.45 -4.31 14.68
CA LEU A 228 -6.29 -4.38 15.58
C LEU A 228 -5.64 -5.76 15.67
N ALA A 229 -4.64 -5.99 14.82
CA ALA A 229 -3.69 -7.10 15.00
C ALA A 229 -2.27 -6.64 14.63
N TRP A 230 -1.71 -5.67 15.36
CA TRP A 230 -0.26 -5.43 15.43
C TRP A 230 0.07 -4.84 16.80
N GLY A 231 0.62 -5.68 17.68
CA GLY A 231 1.13 -5.31 19.01
C GLY A 231 2.62 -4.96 19.00
N GLU A 232 3.05 -4.35 20.10
CA GLU A 232 4.26 -3.53 20.33
C GLU A 232 5.62 -4.23 20.40
N SER A 233 6.65 -3.41 20.15
CA SER A 233 8.10 -3.37 20.49
C SER A 233 8.90 -4.56 21.07
N SER A 234 9.99 -4.87 20.33
CA SER A 234 11.43 -5.02 20.68
C SER A 234 11.92 -5.67 21.98
N ARG A 235 12.89 -6.61 21.83
CA ARG A 235 14.18 -6.69 22.60
C ARG A 235 15.19 -7.66 21.93
N HIS A 236 16.46 -7.49 22.32
CA HIS A 236 17.73 -7.91 21.71
C HIS A 236 18.14 -9.40 21.86
N THR A 237 18.87 -9.89 20.84
CA THR A 237 19.95 -10.94 20.76
C THR A 237 19.76 -12.36 21.33
N ALA A 238 20.07 -13.39 20.53
CA ALA A 238 21.30 -14.23 20.63
C ALA A 238 21.20 -15.53 19.80
N HIS A 239 22.34 -15.93 19.26
CA HIS A 239 22.65 -17.13 18.48
C HIS A 239 22.20 -18.44 19.14
N TYR A 240 21.74 -19.42 18.35
CA TYR A 240 22.16 -20.83 18.43
C TYR A 240 21.68 -21.59 17.16
N LEU A 241 22.35 -22.72 16.87
CA LEU A 241 22.32 -23.58 15.67
C LEU A 241 23.32 -23.11 14.60
N GLY A 242 24.51 -23.69 14.47
CA GLY A 242 24.83 -25.12 14.51
C GLY A 242 25.19 -25.51 13.08
N ALA A 243 26.49 -25.66 12.81
CA ALA A 243 27.10 -25.73 11.50
C ALA A 243 26.54 -26.86 10.62
N GLY A 244 26.33 -26.57 9.32
CA GLY A 244 26.21 -27.61 8.30
C GLY A 244 25.18 -27.42 7.20
N LEU A 245 24.86 -26.21 6.71
CA LEU A 245 24.21 -26.00 5.40
C LEU A 245 24.69 -24.68 4.78
N ALA A 246 24.84 -24.66 3.46
CA ALA A 246 25.45 -23.61 2.64
C ALA A 246 24.93 -22.17 2.91
N PRO A 247 25.77 -21.13 2.69
CA PRO A 247 25.36 -19.75 2.90
C PRO A 247 24.53 -19.31 1.69
N ASP A 248 23.21 -19.17 1.85
CA ASP A 248 22.42 -18.07 1.28
C ASP A 248 20.92 -18.29 1.46
N ARG A 249 20.22 -17.17 1.69
CA ARG A 249 18.76 -16.98 1.83
C ARG A 249 18.20 -17.18 3.24
N HIS A 250 18.10 -16.07 3.96
CA HIS A 250 17.31 -15.95 5.18
C HIS A 250 15.81 -16.11 4.84
N GLY A 251 15.28 -17.33 5.04
CA GLY A 251 13.87 -17.65 4.92
C GLY A 251 13.07 -17.10 6.10
N GLY A 252 12.07 -16.26 5.81
CA GLY A 252 11.11 -15.77 6.80
C GLY A 252 10.04 -16.81 7.11
N SER A 253 9.74 -17.00 8.40
CA SER A 253 8.73 -17.92 8.93
C SER A 253 7.30 -17.58 8.48
N VAL A 254 6.46 -18.61 8.33
CA VAL A 254 5.08 -18.53 7.80
C VAL A 254 4.07 -18.51 8.95
N GLN A 255 3.04 -17.64 8.85
CA GLN A 255 1.83 -17.76 9.66
C GLN A 255 0.59 -17.97 8.78
N VAL A 256 -0.14 -19.04 9.06
CA VAL A 256 -1.46 -19.35 8.52
C VAL A 256 -2.45 -19.41 9.69
N LEU A 257 -3.25 -18.35 9.86
CA LEU A 257 -4.39 -18.38 10.78
C LEU A 257 -5.59 -19.05 10.09
N ASN A 258 -6.20 -20.02 10.78
CA ASN A 258 -7.49 -20.61 10.44
C ASN A 258 -8.55 -19.49 10.47
N SER A 259 -9.34 -19.37 9.40
CA SER A 259 -10.53 -18.51 9.38
C SER A 259 -11.60 -19.25 8.62
N ASN A 260 -12.42 -20.00 9.35
CA ASN A 260 -13.78 -20.28 8.93
C ASN A 260 -14.59 -19.01 9.20
N ASN A 261 -15.05 -18.34 8.13
CA ASN A 261 -16.41 -17.81 8.03
C ASN A 261 -16.62 -17.01 6.73
N GLY A 262 -17.66 -17.39 6.01
CA GLY A 262 -18.62 -16.51 5.34
C GLY A 262 -18.16 -15.84 4.06
N ASP A 263 -18.57 -16.42 2.93
CA ASP A 263 -18.81 -15.66 1.71
C ASP A 263 -19.65 -14.41 2.02
N VAL A 264 -19.22 -13.27 1.49
CA VAL A 264 -20.08 -12.11 1.31
C VAL A 264 -20.02 -11.76 -0.17
N ASN A 265 -21.18 -11.93 -0.80
CA ASN A 265 -21.50 -11.60 -2.17
C ASN A 265 -20.88 -10.26 -2.59
N THR A 266 -20.21 -10.27 -3.74
CA THR A 266 -20.05 -9.08 -4.56
C THR A 266 -21.19 -9.14 -5.56
N GLU A 267 -22.34 -8.56 -5.18
CA GLU A 267 -23.36 -8.23 -6.17
C GLU A 267 -22.99 -6.88 -6.80
N ASP A 268 -23.03 -6.93 -8.12
CA ASP A 268 -22.82 -5.86 -9.07
C ASP A 268 -23.72 -4.65 -8.78
N ASN A 269 -23.18 -3.45 -8.98
CA ASN A 269 -23.98 -2.30 -9.37
C ASN A 269 -23.40 -1.76 -10.67
N ASP A 270 -23.82 -2.42 -11.74
CA ASP A 270 -24.14 -1.76 -13.01
C ASP A 270 -25.33 -0.83 -12.76
N MET A 271 -25.14 0.47 -12.99
CA MET A 271 -26.23 1.42 -13.23
C MET A 271 -25.62 2.78 -13.60
N GLY A 272 -25.89 3.19 -14.84
CA GLY A 272 -26.12 4.60 -15.13
C GLY A 272 -25.34 5.16 -16.30
N GLN A 273 -25.80 4.88 -17.53
CA GLN A 273 -25.90 5.91 -18.57
C GLN A 273 -27.18 5.73 -19.37
N HIS A 274 -28.28 6.30 -18.85
CA HIS A 274 -29.36 6.80 -19.69
C HIS A 274 -29.14 8.30 -19.92
N SER A 275 -29.15 8.66 -21.20
CA SER A 275 -29.69 9.90 -21.78
C SER A 275 -28.73 10.71 -22.66
N THR A 276 -29.23 10.85 -23.89
CA THR A 276 -29.09 11.97 -24.83
C THR A 276 -27.89 11.94 -25.75
N LEU A 277 -28.14 11.50 -26.99
CA LEU A 277 -27.86 12.22 -28.23
C LEU A 277 -28.44 11.39 -29.40
N GLN A 278 -29.60 11.79 -29.92
CA GLN A 278 -30.02 11.40 -31.26
C GLN A 278 -30.12 12.67 -32.11
N LEU A 279 -29.27 12.71 -33.14
CA LEU A 279 -29.26 13.72 -34.18
C LEU A 279 -29.62 13.04 -35.50
N SER A 280 -30.68 13.55 -36.11
CA SER A 280 -31.00 13.61 -37.55
C SER A 280 -31.09 12.32 -38.36
N LYS A 281 -32.31 12.04 -38.84
CA LYS A 281 -32.70 12.22 -40.24
C LYS A 281 -34.20 11.91 -40.34
N ASP A 282 -34.99 12.85 -40.83
CA ASP A 282 -35.77 12.59 -42.04
C ASP A 282 -36.30 13.90 -42.63
N ARG A 283 -36.05 14.02 -43.93
CA ARG A 283 -36.68 14.96 -44.85
C ARG A 283 -37.98 14.31 -45.29
N GLN A 284 -39.08 15.03 -45.22
CA GLN A 284 -40.06 15.05 -46.30
C GLN A 284 -40.86 16.35 -46.27
N GLU A 285 -40.90 16.96 -47.45
CA GLU A 285 -41.65 18.14 -47.84
C GLU A 285 -43.15 17.80 -47.95
N GLU A 286 -44.00 18.80 -47.70
CA GLU A 286 -45.36 19.08 -48.25
C GLU A 286 -46.01 20.08 -47.27
N ASP A 287 -45.92 21.39 -47.48
CA ASP A 287 -46.74 22.21 -48.39
C ASP A 287 -48.24 22.11 -48.08
N ASN A 288 -48.82 23.08 -47.34
CA ASN A 288 -49.79 24.04 -47.89
C ASN A 288 -50.42 24.99 -46.83
N SER A 289 -50.44 26.27 -47.21
CA SER A 289 -51.53 27.27 -47.10
C SER A 289 -52.23 27.60 -45.77
N GLU A 290 -52.23 28.92 -45.48
CA GLU A 290 -53.38 29.76 -45.05
C GLU A 290 -54.06 29.45 -43.68
N THR A 291 -54.48 30.38 -42.82
CA THR A 291 -54.89 31.79 -42.95
C THR A 291 -55.06 32.37 -41.53
N LYS A 292 -54.86 33.70 -41.42
CA LYS A 292 -55.34 34.66 -40.41
C LYS A 292 -54.77 34.62 -38.98
#